data_AF-A0A959V4Z0-F1
#
_entry.id   AF-A0A959V4Z0-F1
#
_cell.length_a   1.000
_cell.length_b   1.000
_cell.length_c   1.000
_cell.angle_alpha   90.00
_cell.angle_beta   90.00
_cell.angle_gamma   90.00
#
_symmetry.space_group_name_H-M   'P 1'
#
loop_
_entity.id
_entity.type
_entity.pdbx_description
1 polymer ?
#
loop_
_entity_poly.entity_id
_entity_poly.type
_entity_poly.pdbx_seq_one_letter_code
_entity_poly.pdbx_strand_id
1 'polypeptide(L)'
;MTRHLILSILLLPLASFGQLSGIYTVGGTSPDYATLTDAFNALMTQGANGNVDLLVRPGTYMGQYDLGVVPGSPGAITVRSETNTASDVVLAYDAGGASDNFIVRLDGTEQMHFQALTFTPMDLTYARAVVFQNEAHGLSISGCVFQGSTSQSLSLQQERRLVVTEQAFIGAGNSDDVLLSYNTFVNGTAAVYLYFHGIGGARAQDLVIQHNTFRDQFGVGMELNNAVADMHDNVLTAEDVLFYTGIRCAHVEQSEIHDNDVRASAINDCTALEYSNTQSTTGNRIYNNRLYARGGTQTWGLAVFNLWGTEIVFNSVLVEGDTPPEAHAFYHLSNFDDGEDTEVRNNIFANQAGGRAWYVKQPANVAQEDHNVLFTTGDTLASLGSTHYLDLASYQIGSGLGMNSVDLDPVFALAPDLHLNSCVLDGLGTPVSWVLFDADNDPRHPSSPDPGADEFSFTAVPLSAPGITVPSSQLPLVLTAPDGGPWSWITGATTQSINVFVGGLYSCTFTDVNGCTWTIDQAVTVNINTGLEPASTPAGLLVFPNPATTSLTIAGVELPARIQLLSLDGRLVRSELLTSRVLQV
;
A
#
# COMPACT_ATOMS: atom_id res chain seq x y z
N MET A 1 -62.89 -61.13 38.06
CA MET A 1 -61.42 -61.13 37.88
C MET A 1 -61.01 -59.80 37.27
N THR A 2 -60.78 -58.79 38.09
CA THR A 2 -60.29 -57.48 37.66
C THR A 2 -58.81 -57.40 38.04
N ARG A 3 -57.93 -57.61 37.06
CA ARG A 3 -56.48 -57.45 37.23
C ARG A 3 -56.16 -55.95 37.17
N HIS A 4 -55.67 -55.41 38.27
CA HIS A 4 -55.08 -54.07 38.28
C HIS A 4 -53.65 -54.16 37.74
N LEU A 5 -53.39 -53.45 36.65
CA LEU A 5 -52.08 -53.25 36.07
C LEU A 5 -51.42 -52.08 36.82
N ILE A 6 -50.35 -52.34 37.57
CA ILE A 6 -49.55 -51.30 38.21
C ILE A 6 -48.51 -50.84 37.18
N LEU A 7 -48.64 -49.60 36.73
CA LEU A 7 -47.67 -48.92 35.87
C LEU A 7 -46.57 -48.33 36.75
N SER A 8 -45.40 -48.96 36.77
CA SER A 8 -44.20 -48.43 37.43
C SER A 8 -43.50 -47.44 36.51
N ILE A 9 -43.63 -46.14 36.79
CA ILE A 9 -42.88 -45.07 36.13
C ILE A 9 -41.50 -45.01 36.76
N LEU A 10 -40.48 -45.38 35.98
CA LEU A 10 -39.07 -45.23 36.35
C LEU A 10 -38.66 -43.77 36.06
N LEU A 11 -38.60 -42.93 37.10
CA LEU A 11 -37.96 -41.61 36.99
C LEU A 11 -36.44 -41.81 36.99
N LEU A 12 -35.84 -41.69 35.81
CA LEU A 12 -34.40 -41.46 35.68
C LEU A 12 -34.10 -40.00 36.06
N PRO A 13 -33.14 -39.73 36.96
CA PRO A 13 -32.73 -38.36 37.23
C PRO A 13 -32.05 -37.82 35.97
N LEU A 14 -32.69 -36.86 35.30
CA LEU A 14 -32.01 -35.99 34.34
C LEU A 14 -30.99 -35.16 35.14
N ALA A 15 -29.71 -35.47 34.98
CA ALA A 15 -28.66 -34.56 35.41
C ALA A 15 -28.82 -33.28 34.57
N SER A 16 -29.34 -32.22 35.20
CA SER A 16 -29.28 -30.88 34.64
C SER A 16 -27.83 -30.43 34.70
N PHE A 17 -27.08 -30.59 33.62
CA PHE A 17 -25.81 -29.89 33.48
C PHE A 17 -26.10 -28.39 33.40
N GLY A 18 -25.35 -27.58 34.16
CA GLY A 18 -25.47 -26.12 34.08
C GLY A 18 -24.97 -25.64 32.72
N GLN A 19 -25.71 -24.74 32.08
CA GLN A 19 -25.28 -24.10 30.83
C GLN A 19 -23.98 -23.31 31.07
N LEU A 20 -23.14 -23.19 30.04
CA LEU A 20 -21.88 -22.46 30.12
C LEU A 20 -22.14 -20.96 30.32
N SER A 21 -21.30 -20.34 31.14
CA SER A 21 -21.29 -18.90 31.39
C SER A 21 -20.00 -18.51 32.10
N GLY A 22 -19.28 -17.52 31.59
CA GLY A 22 -18.01 -17.04 32.12
C GLY A 22 -16.78 -17.55 31.37
N ILE A 23 -15.64 -17.56 32.06
CA ILE A 23 -14.31 -17.79 31.48
C ILE A 23 -13.89 -19.24 31.72
N TYR A 24 -13.37 -19.91 30.68
CA TYR A 24 -12.85 -21.27 30.72
C TYR A 24 -11.48 -21.35 30.04
N THR A 25 -10.57 -22.12 30.62
CA THR A 25 -9.25 -22.40 30.05
C THR A 25 -9.26 -23.66 29.22
N VAL A 26 -8.57 -23.64 28.07
CA VAL A 26 -8.47 -24.77 27.14
C VAL A 26 -7.00 -25.14 26.95
N GLY A 27 -6.68 -26.42 27.19
CA GLY A 27 -5.33 -26.96 27.00
C GLY A 27 -4.30 -26.60 28.08
N GLY A 28 -3.11 -27.18 27.97
CA GLY A 28 -2.04 -27.02 28.95
C GLY A 28 -2.22 -27.84 30.23
N THR A 29 -1.69 -27.35 31.36
CA THR A 29 -1.75 -28.05 32.65
C THR A 29 -3.02 -27.67 33.42
N SER A 30 -3.79 -28.66 33.86
CA SER A 30 -5.03 -28.47 34.65
C SER A 30 -6.02 -27.45 34.07
N PRO A 31 -6.45 -27.56 32.79
CA PRO A 31 -7.46 -26.68 32.22
C PRO A 31 -8.89 -27.07 32.62
N ASP A 32 -9.85 -26.19 32.34
CA ASP A 32 -11.29 -26.52 32.41
C ASP A 32 -11.67 -27.53 31.32
N TYR A 33 -11.10 -27.37 30.11
CA TYR A 33 -11.22 -28.32 29.01
C TYR A 33 -9.84 -28.77 28.50
N ALA A 34 -9.65 -30.08 28.36
CA ALA A 34 -8.38 -30.63 27.88
C ALA A 34 -8.09 -30.24 26.43
N THR A 35 -9.12 -30.18 25.59
CA THR A 35 -9.03 -29.82 24.17
C THR A 35 -10.11 -28.83 23.76
N LEU A 36 -9.90 -28.17 22.63
CA LEU A 36 -10.91 -27.27 22.04
C LEU A 36 -12.15 -28.06 21.57
N THR A 37 -11.97 -29.31 21.13
CA THR A 37 -13.08 -30.23 20.83
C THR A 37 -13.95 -30.48 22.06
N ASP A 38 -13.37 -30.68 23.25
CA ASP A 38 -14.15 -30.88 24.47
C ASP A 38 -14.95 -29.62 24.85
N ALA A 39 -14.35 -28.45 24.69
CA ALA A 39 -15.01 -27.17 24.97
C ALA A 39 -16.20 -26.92 24.03
N PHE A 40 -16.00 -27.11 22.72
CA PHE A 40 -17.08 -26.95 21.73
C PHE A 40 -18.16 -28.02 21.86
N ASN A 41 -17.81 -29.27 22.17
CA ASN A 41 -18.80 -30.31 22.47
C ASN A 41 -19.64 -29.93 23.70
N ALA A 42 -19.02 -29.35 24.74
CA ALA A 42 -19.77 -28.86 25.90
C ALA A 42 -20.71 -27.72 25.53
N LEU A 43 -20.26 -26.77 24.71
CA LEU A 43 -21.10 -25.67 24.21
C LEU A 43 -22.33 -26.19 23.44
N MET A 44 -22.13 -27.16 22.54
CA MET A 44 -23.22 -27.72 21.73
C MET A 44 -24.18 -28.62 22.52
N THR A 45 -23.70 -29.30 23.57
CA THR A 45 -24.52 -30.27 24.34
C THR A 45 -25.16 -29.66 25.59
N GLN A 46 -24.49 -28.72 26.25
CA GLN A 46 -24.95 -28.08 27.48
C GLN A 46 -25.57 -26.70 27.21
N GLY A 47 -25.21 -26.06 26.09
CA GLY A 47 -25.65 -24.71 25.77
C GLY A 47 -24.97 -23.63 26.61
N ALA A 48 -25.38 -22.38 26.41
CA ALA A 48 -24.88 -21.22 27.14
C ALA A 48 -26.02 -20.33 27.68
N ASN A 49 -25.72 -19.58 28.73
CA ASN A 49 -26.63 -18.59 29.32
C ASN A 49 -25.82 -17.36 29.76
N GLY A 50 -25.58 -16.46 28.82
CA GLY A 50 -24.62 -15.34 28.93
C GLY A 50 -23.33 -15.59 28.16
N ASN A 51 -22.34 -14.72 28.39
CA ASN A 51 -21.07 -14.74 27.65
C ASN A 51 -20.22 -15.97 28.04
N VAL A 52 -19.48 -16.50 27.07
CA VAL A 52 -18.53 -17.60 27.25
C VAL A 52 -17.19 -17.19 26.65
N ASP A 53 -16.13 -17.15 27.46
CA ASP A 53 -14.77 -16.86 26.99
C ASP A 53 -13.89 -18.11 27.12
N LEU A 54 -13.48 -18.67 26.00
CA LEU A 54 -12.53 -19.78 25.92
C LEU A 54 -11.10 -19.22 25.76
N LEU A 55 -10.31 -19.28 26.83
CA LEU A 55 -8.91 -18.90 26.87
C LEU A 55 -8.03 -20.09 26.47
N VAL A 56 -7.59 -20.07 25.22
CA VAL A 56 -6.80 -21.16 24.64
C VAL A 56 -5.33 -20.93 24.94
N ARG A 57 -4.70 -21.89 25.63
CA ARG A 57 -3.29 -21.81 26.00
C ARG A 57 -2.38 -22.14 24.82
N PRO A 58 -1.12 -21.68 24.82
CA PRO A 58 -0.19 -21.94 23.73
C PRO A 58 -0.09 -23.42 23.34
N GLY A 59 -0.17 -23.71 22.04
CA GLY A 59 -0.15 -25.06 21.49
C GLY A 59 -0.79 -25.18 20.11
N THR A 60 -0.68 -26.37 19.53
CA THR A 60 -1.36 -26.74 18.28
C THR A 60 -2.54 -27.64 18.58
N TYR A 61 -3.72 -27.22 18.13
CA TYR A 61 -5.00 -27.88 18.31
C TYR A 61 -5.43 -28.45 16.97
N MET A 62 -5.16 -29.74 16.78
CA MET A 62 -5.54 -30.48 15.58
C MET A 62 -7.00 -30.90 15.68
N GLY A 63 -7.84 -30.46 14.74
CA GLY A 63 -9.24 -30.86 14.71
C GLY A 63 -10.11 -30.01 13.80
N GLN A 64 -11.28 -30.56 13.50
CA GLN A 64 -12.37 -29.87 12.84
C GLN A 64 -13.47 -29.55 13.85
N TYR A 65 -14.04 -28.36 13.73
CA TYR A 65 -15.01 -27.81 14.67
C TYR A 65 -16.26 -27.37 13.90
N ASP A 66 -17.34 -28.13 14.07
CA ASP A 66 -18.61 -27.90 13.38
C ASP A 66 -19.65 -27.46 14.42
N LEU A 67 -19.94 -26.17 14.43
CA LEU A 67 -20.81 -25.52 15.40
C LEU A 67 -22.14 -25.19 14.73
N GLY A 68 -23.23 -25.62 15.37
CA GLY A 68 -24.58 -25.21 14.98
C GLY A 68 -25.09 -24.05 15.83
N VAL A 69 -26.41 -23.90 15.91
CA VAL A 69 -27.06 -23.02 16.90
C VAL A 69 -26.75 -23.52 18.32
N VAL A 70 -26.14 -22.66 19.15
CA VAL A 70 -25.83 -22.97 20.54
C VAL A 70 -27.10 -22.94 21.40
N PRO A 71 -27.47 -24.03 22.10
CA PRO A 71 -28.69 -24.05 22.91
C PRO A 71 -28.67 -23.02 24.04
N GLY A 72 -29.84 -22.46 24.38
CA GLY A 72 -30.00 -21.57 25.53
C GLY A 72 -30.17 -20.11 25.14
N SER A 73 -29.48 -19.23 25.86
CA SER A 73 -29.46 -17.78 25.63
C SER A 73 -28.01 -17.32 25.66
N PRO A 74 -27.21 -17.72 24.67
CA PRO A 74 -25.81 -17.30 24.58
C PRO A 74 -25.73 -15.76 24.50
N GLY A 75 -24.73 -15.21 25.19
CA GLY A 75 -24.21 -13.89 24.85
C GLY A 75 -23.06 -14.04 23.83
N ALA A 76 -22.01 -13.23 23.99
CA ALA A 76 -20.80 -13.36 23.20
C ALA A 76 -20.07 -14.69 23.51
N ILE A 77 -19.64 -15.40 22.47
CA ILE A 77 -18.85 -16.64 22.55
C ILE A 77 -17.47 -16.34 21.97
N THR A 78 -16.51 -16.07 22.85
CA THR A 78 -15.16 -15.68 22.46
C THR A 78 -14.21 -16.86 22.55
N VAL A 79 -13.45 -17.13 21.49
CA VAL A 79 -12.31 -18.04 21.49
C VAL A 79 -11.07 -17.21 21.23
N ARG A 80 -10.17 -17.17 22.22
CA ARG A 80 -8.97 -16.33 22.11
C ARG A 80 -7.75 -16.97 22.71
N SER A 81 -6.57 -16.61 22.18
CA SER A 81 -5.31 -16.95 22.82
C SER A 81 -5.25 -16.35 24.24
N GLU A 82 -4.86 -17.15 25.22
CA GLU A 82 -4.68 -16.72 26.61
C GLU A 82 -3.60 -15.61 26.70
N THR A 83 -2.62 -15.65 25.80
CA THR A 83 -1.50 -14.69 25.73
C THR A 83 -1.80 -13.48 24.83
N ASN A 84 -2.97 -13.44 24.17
CA ASN A 84 -3.32 -12.47 23.12
C ASN A 84 -2.30 -12.40 21.96
N THR A 85 -1.56 -13.49 21.73
CA THR A 85 -0.59 -13.60 20.64
C THR A 85 -1.03 -14.69 19.68
N ALA A 86 -1.28 -14.33 18.41
CA ALA A 86 -1.83 -15.24 17.41
C ALA A 86 -0.96 -16.46 17.13
N SER A 87 0.36 -16.28 17.09
CA SER A 87 1.31 -17.36 16.80
C SER A 87 1.40 -18.42 17.92
N ASP A 88 0.91 -18.11 19.12
CA ASP A 88 1.00 -19.05 20.25
C ASP A 88 -0.03 -20.18 20.14
N VAL A 89 -1.15 -19.94 19.45
CA VAL A 89 -2.26 -20.89 19.34
C VAL A 89 -2.56 -21.16 17.88
N VAL A 90 -2.31 -22.40 17.44
CA VAL A 90 -2.54 -22.85 16.07
C VAL A 90 -3.69 -23.84 16.02
N LEU A 91 -4.77 -23.49 15.32
CA LEU A 91 -5.87 -24.38 14.96
C LEU A 91 -5.55 -24.96 13.58
N ALA A 92 -5.46 -26.27 13.47
CA ALA A 92 -5.01 -26.93 12.25
C ALA A 92 -5.84 -28.17 11.93
N TYR A 93 -6.05 -28.41 10.64
CA TYR A 93 -6.75 -29.60 10.15
C TYR A 93 -6.19 -29.99 8.78
N ASP A 94 -5.99 -31.30 8.58
CA ASP A 94 -5.55 -31.88 7.31
C ASP A 94 -6.75 -32.61 6.70
N ALA A 95 -7.37 -31.97 5.71
CA ALA A 95 -8.65 -32.42 5.16
C ALA A 95 -8.49 -33.66 4.27
N GLY A 96 -9.44 -34.59 4.39
CA GLY A 96 -9.50 -35.78 3.53
C GLY A 96 -10.15 -35.52 2.16
N GLY A 97 -10.94 -34.46 2.03
CA GLY A 97 -11.62 -34.09 0.79
C GLY A 97 -12.53 -32.87 0.94
N ALA A 98 -13.42 -32.68 -0.03
CA ALA A 98 -14.30 -31.50 -0.09
C ALA A 98 -15.32 -31.43 1.06
N SER A 99 -15.74 -32.58 1.62
CA SER A 99 -16.78 -32.63 2.66
C SER A 99 -16.29 -32.16 4.04
N ASP A 100 -14.98 -32.14 4.25
CA ASP A 100 -14.33 -31.81 5.50
C ASP A 100 -13.20 -30.77 5.29
N ASN A 101 -13.30 -29.97 4.23
CA ASN A 101 -12.26 -29.02 3.79
C ASN A 101 -12.05 -27.79 4.70
N PHE A 102 -12.54 -27.80 5.94
CA PHE A 102 -12.58 -26.64 6.84
C PHE A 102 -12.02 -26.97 8.23
N ILE A 103 -11.55 -25.94 8.95
CA ILE A 103 -11.19 -26.05 10.38
C ILE A 103 -12.41 -25.74 11.25
N VAL A 104 -13.08 -24.61 10.99
CA VAL A 104 -14.29 -24.18 11.69
C VAL A 104 -15.43 -24.03 10.70
N ARG A 105 -16.59 -24.62 11.00
CA ARG A 105 -17.85 -24.32 10.35
C ARG A 105 -18.84 -23.78 11.38
N LEU A 106 -19.50 -22.68 11.02
CA LEU A 106 -20.58 -22.04 11.77
C LEU A 106 -21.87 -22.18 10.98
N ASP A 107 -22.86 -22.87 11.53
CA ASP A 107 -24.15 -23.15 10.89
C ASP A 107 -25.27 -22.59 11.77
N GLY A 108 -25.68 -21.34 11.47
CA GLY A 108 -26.59 -20.57 12.32
C GLY A 108 -26.01 -20.25 13.71
N THR A 109 -24.70 -20.35 13.88
CA THR A 109 -24.04 -19.95 15.13
C THR A 109 -24.00 -18.44 15.25
N GLU A 110 -24.63 -17.90 16.29
CA GLU A 110 -24.67 -16.47 16.57
C GLU A 110 -23.58 -16.04 17.56
N GLN A 111 -23.14 -14.79 17.47
CA GLN A 111 -22.27 -14.09 18.44
C GLN A 111 -20.92 -14.82 18.67
N MET A 112 -20.33 -15.33 17.59
CA MET A 112 -19.07 -16.05 17.64
C MET A 112 -17.89 -15.10 17.38
N HIS A 113 -16.90 -15.12 18.27
CA HIS A 113 -15.74 -14.23 18.18
C HIS A 113 -14.42 -15.01 18.24
N PHE A 114 -13.56 -14.85 17.24
CA PHE A 114 -12.21 -15.41 17.22
C PHE A 114 -11.17 -14.30 17.36
N GLN A 115 -10.25 -14.43 18.32
CA GLN A 115 -9.27 -13.38 18.61
C GLN A 115 -7.86 -13.91 18.81
N ALA A 116 -6.88 -13.35 18.10
CA ALA A 116 -5.47 -13.69 18.24
C ALA A 116 -5.23 -15.21 18.17
N LEU A 117 -5.66 -15.84 17.08
CA LEU A 117 -5.45 -17.27 16.78
C LEU A 117 -4.78 -17.42 15.42
N THR A 118 -4.05 -18.51 15.21
CA THR A 118 -3.56 -18.92 13.88
C THR A 118 -4.43 -20.06 13.34
N PHE A 119 -4.89 -19.96 12.09
CA PHE A 119 -5.59 -21.02 11.37
C PHE A 119 -4.70 -21.57 10.24
N THR A 120 -4.47 -22.88 10.24
CA THR A 120 -3.60 -23.55 9.26
C THR A 120 -4.31 -24.77 8.65
N PRO A 121 -5.11 -24.59 7.58
CA PRO A 121 -5.62 -25.73 6.81
C PRO A 121 -4.46 -26.37 6.03
N MET A 122 -4.14 -27.63 6.35
CA MET A 122 -2.86 -28.24 5.99
C MET A 122 -2.83 -28.88 4.60
N ASP A 123 -3.99 -29.30 4.07
CA ASP A 123 -4.04 -29.87 2.73
C ASP A 123 -3.78 -28.79 1.67
N LEU A 124 -3.21 -29.17 0.53
CA LEU A 124 -2.90 -28.23 -0.54
C LEU A 124 -4.08 -27.98 -1.48
N THR A 125 -5.12 -28.81 -1.46
CA THR A 125 -6.31 -28.68 -2.32
C THR A 125 -7.52 -28.23 -1.52
N TYR A 126 -7.84 -28.90 -0.42
CA TYR A 126 -9.00 -28.73 0.44
C TYR A 126 -8.58 -27.95 1.69
N ALA A 127 -8.50 -26.63 1.56
CA ALA A 127 -7.75 -25.79 2.47
C ALA A 127 -8.52 -24.55 2.94
N ARG A 128 -9.72 -24.73 3.49
CA ARG A 128 -10.52 -23.64 4.07
C ARG A 128 -10.31 -23.55 5.57
N ALA A 129 -10.38 -22.34 6.12
CA ALA A 129 -10.20 -22.13 7.56
C ALA A 129 -11.55 -21.98 8.26
N VAL A 130 -12.29 -20.92 7.96
CA VAL A 130 -13.59 -20.61 8.57
C VAL A 130 -14.65 -20.58 7.49
N VAL A 131 -15.66 -21.43 7.66
CA VAL A 131 -16.87 -21.46 6.85
C VAL A 131 -18.03 -20.99 7.71
N PHE A 132 -18.88 -20.10 7.21
CA PHE A 132 -20.10 -19.74 7.91
C PHE A 132 -21.31 -19.69 6.98
N GLN A 133 -22.46 -20.11 7.50
CA GLN A 133 -23.67 -20.35 6.72
C GLN A 133 -24.94 -20.24 7.56
N ASN A 134 -26.08 -20.19 6.87
CA ASN A 134 -27.43 -20.26 7.44
C ASN A 134 -27.66 -19.27 8.59
N GLU A 135 -27.54 -17.97 8.32
CA GLU A 135 -27.87 -16.91 9.29
C GLU A 135 -26.92 -16.90 10.52
N ALA A 136 -25.62 -17.09 10.31
CA ALA A 136 -24.60 -16.97 11.36
C ALA A 136 -24.29 -15.49 11.66
N HIS A 137 -25.11 -14.86 12.52
CA HIS A 137 -25.04 -13.43 12.82
C HIS A 137 -24.02 -13.07 13.91
N GLY A 138 -23.43 -11.87 13.84
CA GLY A 138 -22.55 -11.35 14.90
C GLY A 138 -21.19 -12.02 14.96
N LEU A 139 -20.65 -12.41 13.80
CA LEU A 139 -19.33 -13.03 13.69
C LEU A 139 -18.25 -11.94 13.73
N SER A 140 -17.29 -12.05 14.64
CA SER A 140 -16.07 -11.24 14.57
C SER A 140 -14.82 -12.09 14.53
N ILE A 141 -13.91 -11.80 13.60
CA ILE A 141 -12.57 -12.39 13.54
C ILE A 141 -11.57 -11.25 13.64
N SER A 142 -10.75 -11.25 14.70
CA SER A 142 -9.84 -10.13 14.96
C SER A 142 -8.43 -10.55 15.38
N GLY A 143 -7.42 -9.88 14.84
CA GLY A 143 -6.02 -10.14 15.20
C GLY A 143 -5.55 -11.55 14.88
N CYS A 144 -6.26 -12.30 14.03
CA CYS A 144 -5.95 -13.69 13.69
C CYS A 144 -4.98 -13.76 12.49
N VAL A 145 -4.29 -14.90 12.37
CA VAL A 145 -3.42 -15.22 11.25
C VAL A 145 -4.00 -16.42 10.50
N PHE A 146 -4.11 -16.33 9.19
CA PHE A 146 -4.55 -17.42 8.32
C PHE A 146 -3.42 -17.82 7.38
N GLN A 147 -3.03 -19.09 7.43
CA GLN A 147 -1.97 -19.66 6.61
C GLN A 147 -2.57 -20.62 5.58
N GLY A 148 -2.89 -20.10 4.40
CA GLY A 148 -3.50 -20.85 3.32
C GLY A 148 -2.56 -21.75 2.53
N SER A 149 -3.17 -22.55 1.65
CA SER A 149 -2.43 -23.40 0.70
C SER A 149 -1.55 -22.57 -0.23
N THR A 150 -0.31 -23.04 -0.43
CA THR A 150 0.65 -22.47 -1.39
C THR A 150 0.43 -22.94 -2.83
N SER A 151 -0.56 -23.80 -3.08
CA SER A 151 -0.82 -24.37 -4.41
C SER A 151 -1.50 -23.34 -5.31
N GLN A 152 -0.83 -22.88 -6.36
CA GLN A 152 -1.40 -21.97 -7.38
C GLN A 152 -2.18 -22.70 -8.50
N SER A 153 -2.68 -23.90 -8.24
CA SER A 153 -3.47 -24.65 -9.22
C SER A 153 -4.81 -23.95 -9.52
N LEU A 154 -5.21 -23.87 -10.78
CA LEU A 154 -6.55 -23.39 -11.15
C LEU A 154 -7.63 -24.47 -10.95
N SER A 155 -7.23 -25.73 -10.79
CA SER A 155 -8.17 -26.82 -10.52
C SER A 155 -8.64 -26.77 -9.07
N LEU A 156 -9.96 -26.79 -8.85
CA LEU A 156 -10.59 -26.77 -7.53
C LEU A 156 -10.18 -25.55 -6.68
N GLN A 157 -9.98 -24.40 -7.32
CA GLN A 157 -9.54 -23.17 -6.64
C GLN A 157 -10.50 -22.69 -5.54
N GLN A 158 -11.79 -22.99 -5.64
CA GLN A 158 -12.78 -22.68 -4.61
C GLN A 158 -12.56 -23.42 -3.28
N GLU A 159 -11.75 -24.48 -3.28
CA GLU A 159 -11.46 -25.30 -2.10
C GLU A 159 -10.36 -24.68 -1.22
N ARG A 160 -9.68 -23.61 -1.66
CA ARG A 160 -8.58 -22.95 -0.95
C ARG A 160 -8.93 -21.52 -0.50
N ARG A 161 -10.19 -21.30 -0.13
CA ARG A 161 -10.69 -20.00 0.35
C ARG A 161 -10.65 -19.99 1.88
N LEU A 162 -10.01 -18.99 2.50
CA LEU A 162 -9.72 -19.06 3.94
C LEU A 162 -10.95 -18.75 4.80
N VAL A 163 -11.57 -17.59 4.61
CA VAL A 163 -12.83 -17.21 5.24
C VAL A 163 -13.89 -17.15 4.15
N VAL A 164 -14.93 -17.98 4.28
CA VAL A 164 -15.90 -18.15 3.21
C VAL A 164 -17.32 -18.26 3.75
N THR A 165 -18.27 -17.63 3.06
CA THR A 165 -19.68 -17.96 3.24
C THR A 165 -20.06 -19.13 2.37
N GLU A 166 -20.82 -20.05 2.95
CA GLU A 166 -21.57 -21.03 2.17
C GLU A 166 -23.07 -20.80 2.41
N GLN A 167 -23.88 -21.08 1.40
CA GLN A 167 -25.32 -21.11 1.58
C GLN A 167 -25.83 -22.43 1.05
N ALA A 168 -26.35 -23.26 1.98
CA ALA A 168 -26.73 -24.64 1.68
C ALA A 168 -27.98 -24.73 0.79
N PHE A 169 -28.83 -23.69 0.73
CA PHE A 169 -30.04 -23.65 -0.08
C PHE A 169 -30.51 -22.22 -0.40
N ILE A 170 -31.13 -22.06 -1.57
CA ILE A 170 -31.84 -20.84 -1.99
C ILE A 170 -33.00 -20.61 -1.02
N GLY A 171 -32.99 -19.49 -0.30
CA GLY A 171 -34.08 -19.09 0.61
C GLY A 171 -33.77 -19.12 2.11
N ALA A 172 -32.50 -19.26 2.52
CA ALA A 172 -32.05 -18.85 3.85
C ALA A 172 -31.77 -17.33 3.89
N GLY A 173 -31.93 -16.67 5.04
CA GLY A 173 -31.46 -15.29 5.21
C GLY A 173 -29.93 -15.19 5.17
N ASN A 174 -29.44 -13.96 5.23
CA ASN A 174 -28.01 -13.67 5.16
C ASN A 174 -27.37 -13.80 6.54
N SER A 175 -26.04 -14.00 6.55
CA SER A 175 -25.25 -13.76 7.76
C SER A 175 -24.91 -12.27 7.78
N ASP A 176 -25.57 -11.55 8.68
CA ASP A 176 -25.38 -10.12 8.92
C ASP A 176 -24.46 -9.89 10.14
N ASP A 177 -23.99 -8.66 10.32
CA ASP A 177 -23.11 -8.27 11.45
C ASP A 177 -21.82 -9.11 11.46
N VAL A 178 -20.99 -8.89 10.42
CA VAL A 178 -19.73 -9.61 10.24
C VAL A 178 -18.58 -8.62 10.25
N LEU A 179 -17.67 -8.78 11.22
CA LEU A 179 -16.47 -7.96 11.39
C LEU A 179 -15.21 -8.80 11.15
N LEU A 180 -14.44 -8.45 10.12
CA LEU A 180 -13.09 -8.96 9.92
C LEU A 180 -12.10 -7.82 10.14
N SER A 181 -11.32 -7.86 11.22
CA SER A 181 -10.40 -6.76 11.55
C SER A 181 -9.01 -7.18 12.00
N TYR A 182 -7.97 -6.43 11.61
CA TYR A 182 -6.60 -6.66 12.07
C TYR A 182 -6.06 -8.08 11.80
N ASN A 183 -6.62 -8.80 10.83
CA ASN A 183 -6.18 -10.15 10.50
C ASN A 183 -5.05 -10.13 9.48
N THR A 184 -4.23 -11.17 9.48
CA THR A 184 -3.22 -11.41 8.44
C THR A 184 -3.57 -12.68 7.67
N PHE A 185 -3.80 -12.57 6.36
CA PHE A 185 -4.05 -13.69 5.46
C PHE A 185 -2.85 -13.90 4.55
N VAL A 186 -2.32 -15.13 4.51
CA VAL A 186 -1.15 -15.49 3.69
C VAL A 186 -1.51 -16.68 2.81
N ASN A 187 -1.24 -16.59 1.51
CA ASN A 187 -1.56 -17.61 0.51
C ASN A 187 -3.07 -17.96 0.45
N GLY A 188 -3.40 -19.06 -0.24
CA GLY A 188 -4.77 -19.44 -0.58
C GLY A 188 -5.20 -18.89 -1.95
N THR A 189 -6.32 -19.39 -2.47
CA THR A 189 -6.91 -18.82 -3.70
C THR A 189 -7.64 -17.52 -3.39
N ALA A 190 -8.36 -17.49 -2.28
CA ALA A 190 -8.99 -16.30 -1.74
C ALA A 190 -8.79 -16.22 -0.24
N ALA A 191 -8.51 -15.04 0.29
CA ALA A 191 -8.47 -14.86 1.73
C ALA A 191 -9.87 -14.71 2.29
N VAL A 192 -10.65 -13.80 1.72
CA VAL A 192 -12.03 -13.54 2.13
C VAL A 192 -12.93 -13.69 0.91
N TYR A 193 -13.94 -14.55 1.00
CA TYR A 193 -14.90 -14.78 -0.07
C TYR A 193 -16.31 -14.83 0.52
N LEU A 194 -16.99 -13.68 0.50
CA LEU A 194 -18.30 -13.49 1.10
C LEU A 194 -19.33 -13.33 -0.01
N TYR A 195 -20.00 -14.42 -0.35
CA TYR A 195 -21.04 -14.46 -1.37
C TYR A 195 -22.39 -14.76 -0.73
N PHE A 196 -23.30 -13.78 -0.77
CA PHE A 196 -24.62 -13.87 -0.16
C PHE A 196 -25.74 -14.02 -1.19
N HIS A 197 -26.77 -14.82 -0.88
CA HIS A 197 -27.97 -14.94 -1.71
C HIS A 197 -29.25 -14.89 -0.87
N GLY A 198 -29.44 -13.78 -0.16
CA GLY A 198 -30.57 -13.60 0.76
C GLY A 198 -31.94 -13.81 0.10
N ILE A 199 -32.93 -14.14 0.93
CA ILE A 199 -34.32 -14.37 0.52
C ILE A 199 -34.84 -13.20 -0.31
N GLY A 200 -35.36 -13.49 -1.51
CA GLY A 200 -35.92 -12.46 -2.38
C GLY A 200 -34.90 -11.45 -2.92
N GLY A 201 -33.59 -11.76 -2.86
CA GLY A 201 -32.52 -10.84 -3.23
C GLY A 201 -32.11 -9.89 -2.10
N ALA A 202 -32.44 -10.20 -0.85
CA ALA A 202 -31.98 -9.43 0.29
C ALA A 202 -30.45 -9.41 0.37
N ARG A 203 -29.90 -8.26 0.76
CA ARG A 203 -28.46 -8.04 0.96
C ARG A 203 -28.05 -8.32 2.38
N ALA A 204 -26.84 -8.84 2.56
CA ALA A 204 -26.26 -8.92 3.90
C ALA A 204 -26.02 -7.51 4.44
N GLN A 205 -26.19 -7.29 5.73
CA GLN A 205 -26.09 -5.98 6.39
C GLN A 205 -24.96 -5.97 7.41
N ASP A 206 -24.45 -4.78 7.70
CA ASP A 206 -23.46 -4.53 8.76
C ASP A 206 -22.16 -5.34 8.57
N LEU A 207 -21.65 -5.38 7.34
CA LEU A 207 -20.36 -5.98 7.03
C LEU A 207 -19.24 -4.96 7.13
N VAL A 208 -18.21 -5.26 7.93
CA VAL A 208 -17.02 -4.43 8.06
C VAL A 208 -15.77 -5.27 7.87
N ILE A 209 -14.95 -4.90 6.88
CA ILE A 209 -13.66 -5.55 6.61
C ILE A 209 -12.60 -4.45 6.70
N GLN A 210 -11.87 -4.39 7.81
CA GLN A 210 -10.95 -3.28 8.08
C GLN A 210 -9.58 -3.66 8.63
N HIS A 211 -8.54 -2.88 8.34
CA HIS A 211 -7.19 -3.05 8.91
C HIS A 211 -6.59 -4.45 8.71
N ASN A 212 -7.04 -5.21 7.69
CA ASN A 212 -6.52 -6.54 7.43
C ASN A 212 -5.33 -6.44 6.46
N THR A 213 -4.40 -7.39 6.60
CA THR A 213 -3.26 -7.56 5.70
C THR A 213 -3.43 -8.84 4.90
N PHE A 214 -3.37 -8.73 3.57
CA PHE A 214 -3.49 -9.82 2.62
C PHE A 214 -2.18 -9.98 1.87
N ARG A 215 -1.64 -11.20 1.82
CA ARG A 215 -0.37 -11.51 1.16
C ARG A 215 -0.49 -12.74 0.29
N ASP A 216 -0.20 -12.58 -0.99
CA ASP A 216 0.08 -13.65 -1.96
C ASP A 216 -1.07 -14.66 -2.14
N GLN A 217 -2.32 -14.21 -2.05
CA GLN A 217 -3.43 -14.98 -2.62
C GLN A 217 -3.24 -15.09 -4.14
N PHE A 218 -3.59 -16.22 -4.75
CA PHE A 218 -3.62 -16.37 -6.21
C PHE A 218 -5.07 -16.54 -6.67
N GLY A 219 -5.62 -15.55 -7.37
CA GLY A 219 -7.04 -15.47 -7.67
C GLY A 219 -7.65 -14.16 -7.17
N VAL A 220 -8.03 -14.09 -5.89
CA VAL A 220 -8.61 -12.86 -5.33
C VAL A 220 -8.13 -12.59 -3.90
N GLY A 221 -7.83 -11.36 -3.53
CA GLY A 221 -7.58 -10.99 -2.13
C GLY A 221 -8.87 -11.10 -1.31
N MET A 222 -9.82 -10.22 -1.61
CA MET A 222 -11.17 -10.25 -1.03
C MET A 222 -12.26 -10.15 -2.09
N GLU A 223 -13.30 -10.96 -1.96
CA GLU A 223 -14.48 -10.93 -2.81
C GLU A 223 -15.75 -10.78 -1.96
N LEU A 224 -16.60 -9.82 -2.33
CA LEU A 224 -17.88 -9.55 -1.69
C LEU A 224 -19.00 -9.50 -2.73
N ASN A 225 -20.11 -10.19 -2.46
CA ASN A 225 -21.29 -10.18 -3.32
C ASN A 225 -22.58 -10.00 -2.52
N ASN A 226 -23.47 -9.12 -2.99
CA ASN A 226 -24.84 -8.93 -2.50
C ASN A 226 -24.91 -8.53 -1.01
N ALA A 227 -24.27 -7.41 -0.67
CA ALA A 227 -24.16 -6.90 0.70
C ALA A 227 -24.22 -5.37 0.77
N VAL A 228 -24.45 -4.84 1.96
CA VAL A 228 -24.14 -3.49 2.39
C VAL A 228 -22.90 -3.60 3.27
N ALA A 229 -21.78 -3.01 2.83
CA ALA A 229 -20.50 -3.19 3.48
C ALA A 229 -19.64 -1.93 3.52
N ASP A 230 -18.78 -1.90 4.53
CA ASP A 230 -17.71 -0.94 4.70
C ASP A 230 -16.37 -1.69 4.63
N MET A 231 -15.54 -1.33 3.64
CA MET A 231 -14.31 -2.04 3.30
C MET A 231 -13.15 -1.04 3.25
N HIS A 232 -12.38 -0.95 4.33
CA HIS A 232 -11.38 0.12 4.45
C HIS A 232 -10.10 -0.21 5.21
N ASP A 233 -9.07 0.62 5.04
CA ASP A 233 -7.76 0.45 5.69
C ASP A 233 -7.12 -0.94 5.49
N ASN A 234 -7.47 -1.66 4.43
CA ASN A 234 -6.88 -2.97 4.16
C ASN A 234 -5.65 -2.81 3.27
N VAL A 235 -4.62 -3.60 3.56
CA VAL A 235 -3.40 -3.67 2.75
C VAL A 235 -3.36 -5.01 2.03
N LEU A 236 -3.37 -5.00 0.70
CA LEU A 236 -3.36 -6.18 -0.15
C LEU A 236 -2.10 -6.19 -0.99
N THR A 237 -1.29 -7.23 -0.86
CA THR A 237 -0.07 -7.38 -1.65
C THR A 237 -0.01 -8.75 -2.29
N ALA A 238 0.31 -8.78 -3.58
CA ALA A 238 0.63 -10.00 -4.29
C ALA A 238 1.84 -9.75 -5.19
N GLU A 239 2.88 -10.58 -5.08
CA GLU A 239 4.11 -10.46 -5.87
C GLU A 239 4.22 -11.58 -6.90
N ASP A 240 3.99 -11.25 -8.17
CA ASP A 240 4.15 -12.12 -9.33
C ASP A 240 3.42 -13.48 -9.21
N VAL A 241 2.23 -13.46 -8.63
CA VAL A 241 1.32 -14.62 -8.61
C VAL A 241 0.77 -14.91 -10.01
N LEU A 242 0.18 -16.08 -10.23
CA LEU A 242 -0.25 -16.46 -11.58
C LEU A 242 -1.37 -15.55 -12.15
N PHE A 243 -2.38 -15.24 -11.35
CA PHE A 243 -3.51 -14.34 -11.65
C PHE A 243 -3.91 -13.64 -10.35
N TYR A 244 -4.38 -12.40 -10.42
CA TYR A 244 -4.82 -11.71 -9.21
C TYR A 244 -5.88 -10.65 -9.44
N THR A 245 -6.82 -10.59 -8.50
CA THR A 245 -7.70 -9.45 -8.27
C THR A 245 -7.56 -9.04 -6.80
N GLY A 246 -7.20 -7.80 -6.49
CA GLY A 246 -7.09 -7.37 -5.10
C GLY A 246 -8.44 -7.43 -4.39
N ILE A 247 -9.33 -6.53 -4.78
CA ILE A 247 -10.69 -6.41 -4.26
C ILE A 247 -11.68 -6.67 -5.40
N ARG A 248 -12.65 -7.56 -5.20
CA ARG A 248 -13.80 -7.75 -6.09
C ARG A 248 -15.11 -7.52 -5.34
N CYS A 249 -15.91 -6.58 -5.80
CA CYS A 249 -17.23 -6.29 -5.23
C CYS A 249 -18.31 -6.38 -6.31
N ALA A 250 -19.43 -7.03 -5.99
CA ALA A 250 -20.53 -7.19 -6.91
C ALA A 250 -21.89 -7.10 -6.22
N HIS A 251 -22.82 -6.38 -6.83
CA HIS A 251 -24.20 -6.23 -6.31
C HIS A 251 -24.29 -5.62 -4.90
N VAL A 252 -23.30 -4.81 -4.52
CA VAL A 252 -23.28 -4.10 -3.25
C VAL A 252 -24.14 -2.83 -3.33
N GLU A 253 -24.80 -2.44 -2.24
CA GLU A 253 -25.64 -1.24 -2.17
C GLU A 253 -25.26 -0.41 -0.95
N GLN A 254 -25.31 0.92 -1.05
CA GLN A 254 -24.96 1.82 0.07
C GLN A 254 -23.62 1.48 0.73
N SER A 255 -22.69 0.93 -0.05
CA SER A 255 -21.42 0.39 0.43
C SER A 255 -20.28 1.35 0.15
N GLU A 256 -19.32 1.37 1.06
CA GLU A 256 -18.13 2.19 0.94
C GLU A 256 -16.89 1.30 0.81
N ILE A 257 -16.05 1.59 -0.18
CA ILE A 257 -14.78 0.91 -0.43
C ILE A 257 -13.72 2.00 -0.44
N HIS A 258 -12.98 2.15 0.65
CA HIS A 258 -12.12 3.31 0.82
C HIS A 258 -10.84 3.08 1.60
N ASP A 259 -9.85 3.96 1.46
CA ASP A 259 -8.57 3.90 2.20
C ASP A 259 -7.84 2.54 2.08
N ASN A 260 -8.13 1.73 1.06
CA ASN A 260 -7.43 0.47 0.83
C ASN A 260 -6.15 0.71 0.03
N ASP A 261 -5.08 -0.01 0.38
CA ASP A 261 -3.82 -0.04 -0.37
C ASP A 261 -3.65 -1.40 -1.04
N VAL A 262 -3.87 -1.44 -2.35
CA VAL A 262 -3.73 -2.64 -3.18
C VAL A 262 -2.47 -2.53 -4.04
N ARG A 263 -1.53 -3.44 -3.81
CA ARG A 263 -0.26 -3.59 -4.53
C ARG A 263 -0.24 -4.95 -5.23
N ALA A 264 -0.85 -4.97 -6.41
CA ALA A 264 -1.09 -6.19 -7.18
C ALA A 264 -0.05 -6.37 -8.29
N SER A 265 0.72 -7.47 -8.25
CA SER A 265 1.55 -7.93 -9.37
C SER A 265 1.20 -9.38 -9.72
N ALA A 266 0.90 -9.63 -11.00
CA ALA A 266 0.63 -10.99 -11.50
C ALA A 266 1.28 -11.23 -12.87
N ILE A 267 1.61 -12.49 -13.16
CA ILE A 267 2.23 -12.91 -14.42
C ILE A 267 1.25 -12.77 -15.59
N ASN A 268 -0.04 -13.04 -15.37
CA ASN A 268 -1.09 -12.95 -16.39
C ASN A 268 -2.02 -11.76 -16.07
N ASP A 269 -3.32 -12.02 -15.92
CA ASP A 269 -4.31 -10.98 -15.66
C ASP A 269 -4.17 -10.46 -14.22
N CYS A 270 -4.21 -9.14 -14.09
CA CYS A 270 -4.04 -8.45 -12.82
C CYS A 270 -5.03 -7.29 -12.70
N THR A 271 -5.85 -7.28 -11.65
CA THR A 271 -6.77 -6.19 -11.36
C THR A 271 -6.57 -5.72 -9.93
N ALA A 272 -6.39 -4.42 -9.67
CA ALA A 272 -6.30 -3.95 -8.28
C ALA A 272 -7.68 -3.93 -7.63
N LEU A 273 -8.66 -3.26 -8.24
CA LEU A 273 -10.04 -3.23 -7.77
C LEU A 273 -11.02 -3.50 -8.92
N GLU A 274 -11.91 -4.44 -8.70
CA GLU A 274 -13.03 -4.76 -9.57
C GLU A 274 -14.34 -4.46 -8.84
N TYR A 275 -15.16 -3.60 -9.41
CA TYR A 275 -16.47 -3.26 -8.87
C TYR A 275 -17.54 -3.49 -9.93
N SER A 276 -18.69 -4.00 -9.49
CA SER A 276 -19.84 -4.17 -10.37
C SER A 276 -21.15 -3.95 -9.65
N ASN A 277 -22.11 -3.36 -10.34
CA ASN A 277 -23.43 -3.10 -9.79
C ASN A 277 -24.52 -3.26 -10.85
N THR A 278 -25.78 -3.08 -10.43
CA THR A 278 -27.03 -3.10 -11.19
C THR A 278 -27.82 -1.81 -10.94
N GLN A 279 -28.86 -1.55 -11.74
CA GLN A 279 -29.79 -0.42 -11.54
C GLN A 279 -30.48 -0.40 -10.16
N SER A 280 -30.43 -1.52 -9.41
CA SER A 280 -31.05 -1.65 -8.10
C SER A 280 -30.04 -1.63 -6.94
N THR A 281 -28.78 -1.29 -7.19
CA THR A 281 -27.67 -1.29 -6.23
C THR A 281 -26.91 0.05 -6.34
N THR A 282 -27.45 1.09 -5.70
CA THR A 282 -26.95 2.47 -5.81
C THR A 282 -26.46 3.00 -4.46
N GLY A 283 -25.92 4.21 -4.45
CA GLY A 283 -25.41 4.86 -3.24
C GLY A 283 -24.06 4.32 -2.78
N ASN A 284 -23.32 3.67 -3.68
CA ASN A 284 -21.99 3.15 -3.38
C ASN A 284 -20.93 4.23 -3.57
N ARG A 285 -19.85 4.14 -2.80
CA ARG A 285 -18.74 5.07 -2.84
C ARG A 285 -17.42 4.33 -2.91
N ILE A 286 -16.53 4.81 -3.78
CA ILE A 286 -15.17 4.28 -3.94
C ILE A 286 -14.22 5.48 -3.83
N TYR A 287 -13.49 5.60 -2.73
CA TYR A 287 -12.67 6.79 -2.49
C TYR A 287 -11.38 6.54 -1.72
N ASN A 288 -10.39 7.41 -1.85
CA ASN A 288 -9.11 7.31 -1.14
C ASN A 288 -8.37 5.96 -1.31
N ASN A 289 -8.69 5.14 -2.31
CA ASN A 289 -7.96 3.88 -2.50
C ASN A 289 -6.65 4.16 -3.25
N ARG A 290 -5.58 3.51 -2.82
CA ARG A 290 -4.29 3.42 -3.52
C ARG A 290 -4.27 2.09 -4.28
N LEU A 291 -4.38 2.15 -5.60
CA LEU A 291 -4.59 0.99 -6.46
C LEU A 291 -3.45 0.87 -7.47
N TYR A 292 -2.48 0.00 -7.15
CA TYR A 292 -1.39 -0.38 -8.05
C TYR A 292 -1.66 -1.76 -8.66
N ALA A 293 -1.59 -1.84 -9.99
CA ALA A 293 -1.69 -3.11 -10.73
C ALA A 293 -0.59 -3.25 -11.77
N ARG A 294 0.06 -4.42 -11.79
CA ARG A 294 1.04 -4.82 -12.80
C ARG A 294 0.75 -6.24 -13.29
N GLY A 295 0.48 -6.37 -14.59
CA GLY A 295 0.13 -7.65 -15.21
C GLY A 295 0.89 -7.91 -16.51
N GLY A 296 0.82 -9.16 -16.99
CA GLY A 296 1.42 -9.58 -18.27
C GLY A 296 0.43 -9.78 -19.41
N THR A 297 -0.89 -9.74 -19.14
CA THR A 297 -1.96 -9.81 -20.16
C THR A 297 -2.99 -8.69 -20.01
N GLN A 298 -4.15 -8.91 -19.37
CA GLN A 298 -5.10 -7.83 -19.07
C GLN A 298 -4.73 -7.20 -17.73
N THR A 299 -4.65 -5.87 -17.66
CA THR A 299 -4.21 -5.17 -16.45
C THR A 299 -5.08 -3.97 -16.14
N TRP A 300 -5.84 -4.02 -15.06
CA TRP A 300 -6.77 -2.96 -14.70
C TRP A 300 -6.48 -2.41 -13.31
N GLY A 301 -6.41 -1.09 -13.20
CA GLY A 301 -6.31 -0.43 -11.90
C GLY A 301 -7.65 -0.48 -11.19
N LEU A 302 -8.58 0.34 -11.67
CA LEU A 302 -9.99 0.34 -11.25
C LEU A 302 -10.87 -0.11 -12.42
N ALA A 303 -11.36 -1.34 -12.34
CA ALA A 303 -12.32 -1.90 -13.28
C ALA A 303 -13.74 -1.80 -12.73
N VAL A 304 -14.64 -1.23 -13.53
CA VAL A 304 -16.03 -1.01 -13.15
C VAL A 304 -16.98 -1.59 -14.20
N PHE A 305 -17.77 -2.56 -13.77
CA PHE A 305 -18.78 -3.22 -14.59
C PHE A 305 -20.16 -2.69 -14.25
N ASN A 306 -20.66 -1.86 -15.16
CA ASN A 306 -21.78 -0.97 -14.98
C ASN A 306 -21.56 0.13 -13.91
N LEU A 307 -22.25 1.25 -14.09
CA LEU A 307 -22.01 2.49 -13.37
C LEU A 307 -23.35 3.14 -13.02
N TRP A 308 -23.96 2.67 -11.93
CA TRP A 308 -25.24 3.20 -11.44
C TRP A 308 -25.08 3.88 -10.09
N GLY A 309 -25.35 5.19 -10.00
CA GLY A 309 -25.39 5.96 -8.75
C GLY A 309 -24.20 5.71 -7.83
N THR A 310 -22.99 5.71 -8.38
CA THR A 310 -21.73 5.46 -7.66
C THR A 310 -20.88 6.73 -7.69
N GLU A 311 -20.35 7.14 -6.53
CA GLU A 311 -19.37 8.23 -6.43
C GLU A 311 -17.96 7.64 -6.40
N ILE A 312 -17.11 8.01 -7.35
CA ILE A 312 -15.71 7.57 -7.44
C ILE A 312 -14.82 8.80 -7.32
N VAL A 313 -14.23 9.02 -6.14
CA VAL A 313 -13.50 10.27 -5.86
C VAL A 313 -12.18 10.03 -5.15
N PHE A 314 -11.16 10.83 -5.43
CA PHE A 314 -9.90 10.79 -4.68
C PHE A 314 -9.19 9.42 -4.65
N ASN A 315 -9.32 8.58 -5.66
CA ASN A 315 -8.53 7.36 -5.76
C ASN A 315 -7.21 7.65 -6.50
N SER A 316 -6.11 7.07 -6.03
CA SER A 316 -4.82 7.05 -6.75
C SER A 316 -4.64 5.72 -7.44
N VAL A 317 -4.62 5.71 -8.77
CA VAL A 317 -4.54 4.49 -9.57
C VAL A 317 -3.32 4.53 -10.49
N LEU A 318 -2.45 3.52 -10.36
CA LEU A 318 -1.29 3.32 -11.21
C LEU A 318 -1.31 1.93 -11.83
N VAL A 319 -1.21 1.89 -13.17
CA VAL A 319 -1.02 0.65 -13.93
C VAL A 319 0.35 0.64 -14.58
N GLU A 320 1.12 -0.41 -14.30
CA GLU A 320 2.43 -0.68 -14.91
C GLU A 320 2.44 -2.04 -15.61
N GLY A 321 3.53 -2.35 -16.33
CA GLY A 321 3.71 -3.60 -17.06
C GLY A 321 3.94 -3.39 -18.55
N ASP A 322 3.84 -4.46 -19.33
CA ASP A 322 4.17 -4.48 -20.76
C ASP A 322 2.94 -4.86 -21.62
N THR A 323 1.76 -4.28 -21.34
CA THR A 323 0.44 -4.74 -21.85
C THR A 323 -0.41 -3.67 -22.59
N PRO A 324 0.07 -3.08 -23.72
CA PRO A 324 -0.39 -1.74 -24.12
C PRO A 324 -1.83 -1.57 -24.64
N PRO A 325 -2.53 -2.51 -25.32
CA PRO A 325 -3.94 -2.24 -25.65
C PRO A 325 -4.91 -2.59 -24.51
N GLU A 326 -4.55 -3.54 -23.65
CA GLU A 326 -5.44 -4.15 -22.64
C GLU A 326 -5.20 -3.62 -21.22
N ALA A 327 -4.19 -2.76 -21.04
CA ALA A 327 -3.96 -2.05 -19.79
C ALA A 327 -4.85 -0.81 -19.67
N HIS A 328 -5.52 -0.65 -18.53
CA HIS A 328 -6.40 0.48 -18.26
C HIS A 328 -6.28 0.93 -16.80
N ALA A 329 -5.99 2.21 -16.56
CA ALA A 329 -6.01 2.75 -15.20
C ALA A 329 -7.47 2.81 -14.70
N PHE A 330 -8.36 3.44 -15.46
CA PHE A 330 -9.81 3.32 -15.30
C PHE A 330 -10.42 2.54 -16.46
N TYR A 331 -11.15 1.48 -16.15
CA TYR A 331 -11.86 0.66 -17.13
C TYR A 331 -13.34 0.58 -16.80
N HIS A 332 -14.21 1.09 -17.67
CA HIS A 332 -15.64 0.89 -17.58
C HIS A 332 -16.17 0.02 -18.72
N LEU A 333 -16.93 -1.01 -18.34
CA LEU A 333 -17.67 -1.87 -19.24
C LEU A 333 -19.14 -1.99 -18.82
N SER A 334 -20.05 -1.62 -19.72
CA SER A 334 -21.47 -1.91 -19.57
C SER A 334 -22.09 -2.38 -20.89
N ASN A 335 -23.11 -3.23 -20.78
CA ASN A 335 -23.97 -3.60 -21.92
C ASN A 335 -25.24 -2.74 -21.99
N PHE A 336 -25.42 -1.83 -21.05
CA PHE A 336 -26.55 -0.93 -20.94
C PHE A 336 -26.07 0.51 -21.15
N ASP A 337 -26.79 1.24 -21.99
CA ASP A 337 -26.55 2.65 -22.31
C ASP A 337 -27.79 3.42 -21.83
N ASP A 338 -27.89 3.57 -20.51
CA ASP A 338 -29.11 4.04 -19.84
C ASP A 338 -28.96 5.41 -19.16
N GLY A 339 -27.76 5.98 -19.13
CA GLY A 339 -27.59 7.42 -18.92
C GLY A 339 -27.59 7.87 -17.46
N GLU A 340 -27.00 7.09 -16.54
CA GLU A 340 -27.19 7.32 -15.10
C GLU A 340 -25.98 7.90 -14.33
N ASP A 341 -26.32 8.49 -13.18
CA ASP A 341 -25.64 9.48 -12.34
C ASP A 341 -24.34 9.00 -11.65
N THR A 342 -23.30 8.67 -12.41
CA THR A 342 -21.96 8.46 -11.83
C THR A 342 -21.16 9.76 -11.82
N GLU A 343 -20.60 10.07 -10.66
CA GLU A 343 -19.65 11.16 -10.45
C GLU A 343 -18.24 10.58 -10.32
N VAL A 344 -17.35 10.94 -11.25
CA VAL A 344 -15.94 10.53 -11.22
C VAL A 344 -15.07 11.78 -11.22
N ARG A 345 -14.49 12.14 -10.07
CA ARG A 345 -13.65 13.35 -9.96
C ARG A 345 -12.55 13.28 -8.94
N ASN A 346 -11.56 14.16 -9.06
CA ASN A 346 -10.41 14.22 -8.16
C ASN A 346 -9.62 12.90 -8.07
N ASN A 347 -9.73 12.01 -9.04
CA ASN A 347 -8.92 10.78 -9.06
C ASN A 347 -7.64 11.00 -9.85
N ILE A 348 -6.64 10.17 -9.59
CA ILE A 348 -5.48 9.99 -10.45
C ILE A 348 -5.62 8.66 -11.18
N PHE A 349 -5.64 8.70 -12.51
CA PHE A 349 -5.63 7.52 -13.37
C PHE A 349 -4.40 7.55 -14.27
N ALA A 350 -3.33 6.89 -13.83
CA ALA A 350 -2.05 6.82 -14.53
C ALA A 350 -1.79 5.43 -15.10
N ASN A 351 -1.44 5.37 -16.38
CA ASN A 351 -1.11 4.13 -17.08
C ASN A 351 0.27 4.22 -17.72
N GLN A 352 1.27 3.62 -17.08
CA GLN A 352 2.64 3.56 -17.56
C GLN A 352 2.92 2.33 -18.44
N ALA A 353 1.94 1.42 -18.59
CA ALA A 353 2.03 0.22 -19.43
C ALA A 353 1.74 0.49 -20.93
N GLY A 354 1.59 1.75 -21.33
CA GLY A 354 1.26 2.15 -22.70
C GLY A 354 -0.22 2.01 -23.08
N GLY A 355 -1.09 1.68 -22.12
CA GLY A 355 -2.53 1.59 -22.30
C GLY A 355 -3.27 2.86 -21.93
N ARG A 356 -4.60 2.81 -21.84
CA ARG A 356 -5.39 4.04 -21.64
C ARG A 356 -5.44 4.42 -20.17
N ALA A 357 -5.38 5.73 -19.90
CA ALA A 357 -5.72 6.26 -18.59
C ALA A 357 -7.22 6.06 -18.32
N TRP A 358 -8.04 6.38 -19.33
CA TRP A 358 -9.49 6.42 -19.22
C TRP A 358 -10.18 5.63 -20.34
N TYR A 359 -10.89 4.55 -19.99
CA TYR A 359 -11.70 3.79 -20.95
C TYR A 359 -13.13 3.66 -20.47
N VAL A 360 -14.09 4.08 -21.30
CA VAL A 360 -15.52 3.98 -21.03
C VAL A 360 -16.22 3.43 -22.27
N LYS A 361 -16.78 2.22 -22.18
CA LYS A 361 -17.52 1.62 -23.31
C LYS A 361 -18.84 2.32 -23.62
N GLN A 362 -19.61 2.72 -22.60
CA GLN A 362 -20.92 3.36 -22.77
C GLN A 362 -20.84 4.79 -22.23
N PRO A 363 -20.65 5.80 -23.10
CA PRO A 363 -20.40 7.17 -22.66
C PRO A 363 -21.55 7.78 -21.87
N ALA A 364 -22.81 7.37 -22.11
CA ALA A 364 -23.94 7.94 -21.39
C ALA A 364 -23.93 7.61 -19.88
N ASN A 365 -23.26 6.53 -19.47
CA ASN A 365 -23.22 6.09 -18.07
C ASN A 365 -22.27 6.92 -17.20
N VAL A 366 -21.54 7.87 -17.79
CA VAL A 366 -20.70 8.81 -17.06
C VAL A 366 -21.37 10.18 -17.13
N ALA A 367 -22.17 10.49 -16.12
CA ALA A 367 -22.92 11.74 -16.05
C ALA A 367 -22.01 12.94 -15.77
N GLN A 368 -21.02 12.77 -14.90
CA GLN A 368 -20.06 13.80 -14.54
C GLN A 368 -18.65 13.22 -14.37
N GLU A 369 -17.73 13.67 -15.21
CA GLU A 369 -16.29 13.45 -15.07
C GLU A 369 -15.60 14.81 -15.11
N ASP A 370 -14.82 15.12 -14.07
CA ASP A 370 -14.10 16.39 -13.96
C ASP A 370 -12.97 16.36 -12.91
N HIS A 371 -12.01 17.30 -12.96
CA HIS A 371 -10.92 17.41 -11.99
C HIS A 371 -10.09 16.12 -11.77
N ASN A 372 -10.05 15.21 -12.75
CA ASN A 372 -9.19 14.02 -12.66
C ASN A 372 -7.80 14.32 -13.26
N VAL A 373 -6.78 13.64 -12.75
CA VAL A 373 -5.46 13.57 -13.38
C VAL A 373 -5.44 12.33 -14.26
N LEU A 374 -5.29 12.51 -15.57
CA LEU A 374 -5.17 11.42 -16.52
C LEU A 374 -3.73 11.37 -17.02
N PHE A 375 -3.15 10.18 -17.14
CA PHE A 375 -1.82 10.04 -17.71
C PHE A 375 -1.62 8.71 -18.43
N THR A 376 -0.96 8.74 -19.57
CA THR A 376 -0.48 7.54 -20.24
C THR A 376 0.89 7.73 -20.90
N THR A 377 1.69 6.67 -20.93
CA THR A 377 2.90 6.58 -21.79
C THR A 377 2.58 6.15 -23.23
N GLY A 378 1.33 5.75 -23.52
CA GLY A 378 0.84 5.33 -24.83
C GLY A 378 0.27 6.46 -25.69
N ASP A 379 -0.10 6.13 -26.92
CA ASP A 379 -0.57 7.11 -27.91
C ASP A 379 -2.02 7.60 -27.65
N THR A 380 -2.80 6.89 -26.84
CA THR A 380 -4.22 7.19 -26.60
C THR A 380 -4.49 7.38 -25.12
N LEU A 381 -4.73 8.63 -24.70
CA LEU A 381 -5.10 8.98 -23.33
C LEU A 381 -6.45 8.36 -22.92
N ALA A 382 -7.48 8.61 -23.73
CA ALA A 382 -8.87 8.33 -23.35
C ALA A 382 -9.66 7.67 -24.48
N SER A 383 -10.71 6.91 -24.14
CA SER A 383 -11.65 6.37 -25.11
C SER A 383 -13.07 6.34 -24.59
N LEU A 384 -14.00 6.82 -25.41
CA LEU A 384 -15.44 6.83 -25.15
C LEU A 384 -16.14 6.08 -26.30
N GLY A 385 -16.72 4.92 -25.99
CA GLY A 385 -17.30 4.03 -26.98
C GLY A 385 -16.25 3.62 -28.02
N SER A 386 -16.52 3.91 -29.30
CA SER A 386 -15.59 3.66 -30.41
C SER A 386 -14.65 4.83 -30.73
N THR A 387 -14.73 5.94 -29.99
CA THR A 387 -13.90 7.12 -30.22
C THR A 387 -12.65 7.08 -29.33
N HIS A 388 -11.49 7.38 -29.91
CA HIS A 388 -10.20 7.42 -29.23
C HIS A 388 -9.65 8.85 -29.25
N TYR A 389 -9.21 9.34 -28.09
CA TYR A 389 -8.66 10.67 -27.90
C TYR A 389 -7.19 10.54 -27.52
N LEU A 390 -6.32 11.17 -28.31
CA LEU A 390 -4.87 11.05 -28.13
C LEU A 390 -4.38 11.89 -26.94
N ASP A 391 -5.07 12.99 -26.67
CA ASP A 391 -4.74 13.96 -25.63
C ASP A 391 -6.00 14.49 -24.94
N LEU A 392 -5.81 15.18 -23.81
CA LEU A 392 -6.92 15.73 -23.05
C LEU A 392 -7.68 16.84 -23.81
N ALA A 393 -6.99 17.63 -24.63
CA ALA A 393 -7.63 18.71 -25.39
C ALA A 393 -8.68 18.17 -26.37
N SER A 394 -8.35 17.10 -27.09
CA SER A 394 -9.29 16.42 -27.99
C SER A 394 -10.41 15.70 -27.22
N TYR A 395 -10.09 15.12 -26.05
CA TYR A 395 -11.09 14.52 -25.16
C TYR A 395 -12.12 15.55 -24.69
N GLN A 396 -11.69 16.68 -24.15
CA GLN A 396 -12.56 17.76 -23.67
C GLN A 396 -13.47 18.31 -24.78
N ILE A 397 -12.89 18.59 -25.96
CA ILE A 397 -13.67 19.10 -27.11
C ILE A 397 -14.69 18.07 -27.60
N GLY A 398 -14.29 16.80 -27.69
CA GLY A 398 -15.10 15.75 -28.29
C GLY A 398 -16.16 15.15 -27.37
N SER A 399 -15.89 15.12 -26.05
CA SER A 399 -16.79 14.53 -25.06
C SER A 399 -17.63 15.58 -24.31
N GLY A 400 -17.09 16.79 -24.10
CA GLY A 400 -17.65 17.77 -23.18
C GLY A 400 -17.43 17.45 -21.69
N LEU A 401 -16.66 16.40 -21.38
CA LEU A 401 -16.27 15.98 -20.04
C LEU A 401 -14.85 16.45 -19.70
N GLY A 402 -14.49 16.38 -18.42
CA GLY A 402 -13.11 16.59 -17.96
C GLY A 402 -12.60 18.01 -18.11
N MET A 403 -13.48 19.00 -18.07
CA MET A 403 -13.17 20.38 -18.43
C MET A 403 -12.13 21.04 -17.50
N ASN A 404 -11.99 20.55 -16.27
CA ASN A 404 -10.99 20.93 -15.29
C ASN A 404 -10.02 19.77 -14.96
N SER A 405 -10.12 18.64 -15.66
CA SER A 405 -9.14 17.55 -15.58
C SER A 405 -7.79 18.00 -16.18
N VAL A 406 -6.71 17.28 -15.88
CA VAL A 406 -5.35 17.57 -16.36
C VAL A 406 -4.66 16.31 -16.90
N ASP A 407 -3.76 16.51 -17.86
CA ASP A 407 -2.93 15.46 -18.47
C ASP A 407 -1.49 15.59 -17.95
N LEU A 408 -1.21 14.97 -16.79
CA LEU A 408 0.03 15.13 -16.05
C LEU A 408 0.47 13.79 -15.44
N ASP A 409 1.75 13.45 -15.59
CA ASP A 409 2.35 12.31 -14.87
C ASP A 409 2.34 12.60 -13.37
N PRO A 410 1.72 11.74 -12.52
CA PRO A 410 1.79 11.91 -11.08
C PRO A 410 3.18 11.63 -10.50
N VAL A 411 4.09 10.99 -11.24
CA VAL A 411 5.48 10.71 -10.83
C VAL A 411 5.56 10.00 -9.46
N PHE A 412 4.90 8.83 -9.35
CA PHE A 412 5.01 7.97 -8.18
C PHE A 412 6.40 7.32 -8.07
N ALA A 413 7.40 8.10 -7.64
CA ALA A 413 8.82 7.70 -7.63
C ALA A 413 9.14 6.49 -6.73
N LEU A 414 8.23 6.14 -5.81
CA LEU A 414 8.34 5.00 -4.89
C LEU A 414 7.33 3.89 -5.19
N ALA A 415 6.74 3.87 -6.40
CA ALA A 415 5.83 2.81 -6.84
C ALA A 415 6.37 1.41 -6.45
N PRO A 416 5.54 0.52 -5.88
CA PRO A 416 4.08 0.55 -5.83
C PRO A 416 3.47 1.43 -4.72
N ASP A 417 4.28 2.18 -3.98
CA ASP A 417 3.77 3.20 -3.05
C ASP A 417 3.25 4.43 -3.81
N LEU A 418 1.99 4.79 -3.60
CA LEU A 418 1.27 5.83 -4.36
C LEU A 418 1.02 7.12 -3.57
N HIS A 419 1.83 7.40 -2.54
CA HIS A 419 1.87 8.74 -1.96
C HIS A 419 2.36 9.76 -2.99
N LEU A 420 1.77 10.94 -2.96
CA LEU A 420 2.11 12.06 -3.83
C LEU A 420 3.39 12.74 -3.39
N ASN A 421 4.16 13.15 -4.39
CA ASN A 421 5.33 13.99 -4.22
C ASN A 421 5.40 15.06 -5.32
N SER A 422 4.33 15.19 -6.12
CA SER A 422 4.27 15.96 -7.35
C SER A 422 3.62 17.32 -7.12
N CYS A 423 4.44 18.37 -7.11
CA CYS A 423 3.98 19.73 -6.84
C CYS A 423 3.11 20.32 -7.95
N VAL A 424 3.08 19.70 -9.14
CA VAL A 424 2.18 20.12 -10.22
C VAL A 424 0.76 19.62 -10.00
N LEU A 425 0.54 18.67 -9.08
CA LEU A 425 -0.78 18.16 -8.73
C LEU A 425 -1.39 18.86 -7.50
N ASP A 426 -0.58 19.63 -6.76
CA ASP A 426 -0.98 20.37 -5.55
C ASP A 426 -2.18 21.31 -5.83
N GLY A 427 -3.27 21.08 -5.11
CA GLY A 427 -4.48 21.88 -5.08
C GLY A 427 -5.34 21.83 -6.34
N LEU A 428 -5.17 20.81 -7.20
CA LEU A 428 -5.95 20.69 -8.44
C LEU A 428 -7.36 20.09 -8.25
N GLY A 429 -7.66 19.50 -7.10
CA GLY A 429 -8.96 18.92 -6.80
C GLY A 429 -9.99 19.96 -6.35
N THR A 430 -11.24 19.50 -6.24
CA THR A 430 -12.36 20.27 -5.67
C THR A 430 -12.92 19.59 -4.41
N PRO A 431 -13.28 20.32 -3.34
CA PRO A 431 -13.75 19.70 -2.09
C PRO A 431 -14.92 18.72 -2.27
N VAL A 432 -14.88 17.58 -1.57
CA VAL A 432 -16.03 16.69 -1.36
C VAL A 432 -16.44 16.85 0.10
N SER A 433 -17.68 17.30 0.37
CA SER A 433 -18.10 17.65 1.74
C SER A 433 -18.08 16.48 2.73
N TRP A 434 -18.10 15.25 2.24
CA TRP A 434 -18.09 14.02 3.03
C TRP A 434 -16.72 13.31 3.04
N VAL A 435 -15.71 13.78 2.28
CA VAL A 435 -14.31 13.29 2.36
C VAL A 435 -13.45 14.39 2.99
N LEU A 436 -13.21 14.29 4.29
CA LEU A 436 -12.49 15.32 5.06
C LEU A 436 -11.01 14.99 5.28
N PHE A 437 -10.64 13.73 5.11
CA PHE A 437 -9.29 13.22 5.28
C PHE A 437 -8.92 12.36 4.07
N ASP A 438 -7.62 12.23 3.82
CA ASP A 438 -7.06 11.32 2.84
C ASP A 438 -6.82 9.91 3.43
N ALA A 439 -6.14 9.05 2.68
CA ALA A 439 -5.87 7.66 3.06
C ALA A 439 -4.87 7.48 4.22
N ASP A 440 -4.10 8.51 4.55
CA ASP A 440 -3.13 8.51 5.65
C ASP A 440 -3.63 9.37 6.83
N ASN A 441 -4.90 9.77 6.76
CA ASN A 441 -5.65 10.52 7.75
C ASN A 441 -5.13 11.97 7.92
N ASP A 442 -4.52 12.53 6.87
CA ASP A 442 -4.19 13.94 6.77
C ASP A 442 -5.43 14.76 6.31
N PRO A 443 -5.67 15.94 6.89
CA PRO A 443 -6.86 16.73 6.54
C PRO A 443 -6.77 17.28 5.13
N ARG A 444 -7.83 17.07 4.33
CA ARG A 444 -7.94 17.65 3.00
C ARG A 444 -8.06 19.17 3.04
N HIS A 445 -7.41 19.86 2.10
CA HIS A 445 -7.49 21.31 2.03
C HIS A 445 -8.94 21.76 1.73
N PRO A 446 -9.50 22.69 2.50
CA PRO A 446 -10.94 22.98 2.49
C PRO A 446 -11.46 23.63 1.21
N SER A 447 -10.59 24.10 0.32
CA SER A 447 -10.97 24.76 -0.94
C SER A 447 -10.25 24.24 -2.18
N SER A 448 -9.18 23.48 -2.01
CA SER A 448 -8.31 23.03 -3.10
C SER A 448 -7.54 21.79 -2.64
N PRO A 449 -8.24 20.68 -2.39
CA PRO A 449 -7.59 19.42 -2.04
C PRO A 449 -6.78 18.88 -3.21
N ASP A 450 -5.90 17.93 -2.94
CA ASP A 450 -5.15 17.25 -3.98
C ASP A 450 -5.99 16.16 -4.65
N PRO A 451 -5.87 15.96 -5.98
CA PRO A 451 -6.44 14.79 -6.62
C PRO A 451 -5.71 13.53 -6.14
N GLY A 452 -6.42 12.42 -6.01
CA GLY A 452 -5.89 11.15 -5.55
C GLY A 452 -6.09 10.91 -4.05
N ALA A 453 -5.54 9.79 -3.61
CA ALA A 453 -5.75 9.23 -2.27
C ALA A 453 -4.89 9.87 -1.17
N ASP A 454 -3.96 10.74 -1.55
CA ASP A 454 -2.99 11.37 -0.64
C ASP A 454 -3.13 12.90 -0.75
N GLU A 455 -3.09 13.58 0.38
CA GLU A 455 -3.04 15.03 0.48
C GLU A 455 -1.61 15.44 0.84
N PHE A 456 -0.94 16.06 -0.12
CA PHE A 456 0.45 16.42 0.00
C PHE A 456 0.59 17.91 0.29
N SER A 457 1.48 18.26 1.21
CA SER A 457 1.86 19.67 1.42
C SER A 457 3.32 19.89 1.06
N PHE A 458 3.56 20.65 -0.01
CA PHE A 458 4.90 21.09 -0.35
C PHE A 458 5.26 22.40 0.33
N THR A 459 6.31 22.38 1.14
CA THR A 459 7.00 23.61 1.55
C THR A 459 8.41 23.61 0.97
N ALA A 460 8.67 24.47 -0.01
CA ALA A 460 10.01 24.67 -0.54
C ALA A 460 10.96 25.16 0.57
N VAL A 461 11.87 24.30 1.02
CA VAL A 461 12.94 24.68 1.95
C VAL A 461 14.22 24.89 1.13
N PRO A 462 14.97 26.00 1.36
CA PRO A 462 16.29 26.17 0.76
C PRO A 462 17.21 25.02 1.17
N LEU A 463 17.71 24.27 0.19
CA LEU A 463 18.71 23.23 0.40
C LEU A 463 20.07 23.89 0.64
N SER A 464 20.75 23.59 1.75
CA SER A 464 22.12 24.05 1.95
C SER A 464 23.12 22.95 1.58
N ALA A 465 24.01 23.21 0.62
CA ALA A 465 25.12 22.32 0.33
C ALA A 465 26.31 22.60 1.28
N PRO A 466 27.10 21.57 1.65
CA PRO A 466 28.34 21.78 2.39
C PRO A 466 29.25 22.78 1.68
N GLY A 467 29.88 23.70 2.42
CA GLY A 467 30.76 24.71 1.84
C GLY A 467 31.96 24.08 1.13
N ILE A 468 32.25 24.53 -0.09
CA ILE A 468 33.40 24.09 -0.88
C ILE A 468 34.56 25.06 -0.65
N THR A 469 35.75 24.55 -0.34
CA THR A 469 36.98 25.35 -0.26
C THR A 469 37.98 24.89 -1.31
N VAL A 470 38.42 25.81 -2.19
CA VAL A 470 39.36 25.52 -3.28
C VAL A 470 40.50 26.53 -3.33
N PRO A 471 41.75 26.14 -3.65
CA PRO A 471 42.82 27.07 -3.92
C PRO A 471 42.58 27.83 -5.24
N SER A 472 43.06 29.07 -5.32
CA SER A 472 42.91 29.92 -6.52
C SER A 472 43.52 29.31 -7.79
N SER A 473 44.46 28.36 -7.66
CA SER A 473 45.06 27.63 -8.78
C SER A 473 44.14 26.58 -9.41
N GLN A 474 43.02 26.25 -8.79
CA GLN A 474 42.04 25.27 -9.28
C GLN A 474 40.78 25.92 -9.86
N LEU A 475 40.82 27.24 -10.10
CA LEU A 475 39.73 27.96 -10.75
C LEU A 475 39.82 27.88 -12.29
N PRO A 476 38.68 27.86 -13.01
CA PRO A 476 37.32 27.90 -12.49
C PRO A 476 36.90 26.60 -11.81
N LEU A 477 36.16 26.71 -10.70
CA LEU A 477 35.45 25.59 -10.11
C LEU A 477 34.13 25.39 -10.87
N VAL A 478 33.80 24.16 -11.23
CA VAL A 478 32.50 23.82 -11.81
C VAL A 478 31.54 23.51 -10.65
N LEU A 479 30.47 24.29 -10.53
CA LEU A 479 29.33 23.95 -9.67
C LEU A 479 28.26 23.31 -10.53
N THR A 480 27.63 22.25 -10.04
CA THR A 480 26.56 21.52 -10.71
C THR A 480 25.36 21.46 -9.77
N ALA A 481 24.23 22.03 -10.19
CA ALA A 481 22.97 21.89 -9.48
C ALA A 481 22.38 20.48 -9.66
N PRO A 482 21.45 20.03 -8.79
CA PRO A 482 20.77 18.76 -8.96
C PRO A 482 20.05 18.63 -10.31
N ASP A 483 19.70 17.39 -10.67
CA ASP A 483 18.96 17.08 -11.88
C ASP A 483 17.56 17.74 -11.85
N GLY A 484 17.10 18.19 -13.01
CA GLY A 484 15.88 19.00 -13.14
C GLY A 484 15.99 20.03 -14.26
N GLY A 485 15.32 21.16 -14.10
CA GLY A 485 15.40 22.32 -14.97
C GLY A 485 14.04 23.01 -15.14
N PRO A 486 14.01 24.28 -15.59
CA PRO A 486 15.16 25.13 -15.91
C PRO A 486 15.92 25.56 -14.66
N TRP A 487 17.24 25.72 -14.77
CA TRP A 487 18.07 26.27 -13.69
C TRP A 487 18.11 27.79 -13.78
N SER A 488 18.11 28.46 -12.63
CA SER A 488 18.25 29.91 -12.53
C SER A 488 19.23 30.24 -11.41
N TRP A 489 20.46 30.54 -11.80
CA TRP A 489 21.51 30.92 -10.86
C TRP A 489 21.44 32.43 -10.54
N ILE A 490 21.87 32.83 -9.34
CA ILE A 490 22.12 34.25 -9.00
C ILE A 490 23.04 34.95 -10.03
N THR A 491 23.90 34.21 -10.72
CA THR A 491 24.77 34.73 -11.78
C THR A 491 24.03 35.06 -13.09
N GLY A 492 22.75 34.70 -13.22
CA GLY A 492 21.94 34.81 -14.43
C GLY A 492 22.12 33.64 -15.43
N ALA A 493 22.93 32.63 -15.08
CA ALA A 493 23.10 31.45 -15.91
C ALA A 493 21.89 30.51 -15.83
N THR A 494 21.62 29.79 -16.93
CA THR A 494 20.47 28.88 -17.05
C THR A 494 20.84 27.41 -17.30
N THR A 495 22.13 27.08 -17.24
CA THR A 495 22.66 25.72 -17.37
C THR A 495 22.76 25.03 -16.02
N GLN A 496 22.64 23.70 -15.98
CA GLN A 496 22.82 22.91 -14.75
C GLN A 496 24.15 23.18 -14.06
N SER A 497 25.20 23.39 -14.87
CA SER A 497 26.54 23.68 -14.36
C SER A 497 26.99 25.09 -14.71
N ILE A 498 27.74 25.71 -13.79
CA ILE A 498 28.37 27.03 -13.98
C ILE A 498 29.85 26.98 -13.60
N ASN A 499 30.64 27.83 -14.25
CA ASN A 499 32.03 28.08 -13.89
C ASN A 499 32.11 29.25 -12.91
N VAL A 500 32.67 29.03 -11.72
CA VAL A 500 32.87 30.07 -10.70
C VAL A 500 34.34 30.43 -10.55
N PHE A 501 34.64 31.71 -10.47
CA PHE A 501 36.00 32.27 -10.47
C PHE A 501 36.37 33.01 -9.18
N VAL A 502 35.41 33.22 -8.27
CA VAL A 502 35.61 33.94 -7.02
C VAL A 502 34.86 33.22 -5.90
N GLY A 503 35.29 33.43 -4.65
CA GLY A 503 34.52 32.97 -3.49
C GLY A 503 33.23 33.76 -3.35
N GLY A 504 32.18 33.12 -2.86
CA GLY A 504 30.84 33.71 -2.72
C GLY A 504 29.78 32.67 -2.41
N LEU A 505 28.55 33.14 -2.20
CA LEU A 505 27.37 32.29 -2.10
C LEU A 505 26.72 32.20 -3.48
N TYR A 506 26.55 30.97 -3.97
CA TYR A 506 25.90 30.68 -5.24
C TYR A 506 24.58 29.97 -4.96
N SER A 507 23.47 30.67 -5.20
CA SER A 507 22.11 30.14 -5.15
C SER A 507 21.64 29.69 -6.54
N CYS A 508 21.00 28.53 -6.64
CA CYS A 508 20.34 28.07 -7.86
C CYS A 508 18.90 27.68 -7.55
N THR A 509 17.94 28.24 -8.27
CA THR A 509 16.56 27.75 -8.29
C THR A 509 16.38 26.79 -9.46
N PHE A 510 15.73 25.65 -9.25
CA PHE A 510 15.47 24.64 -10.28
C PHE A 510 14.18 23.87 -9.98
N THR A 511 13.60 23.25 -11.01
CA THR A 511 12.42 22.38 -10.87
C THR A 511 12.84 20.94 -11.06
N ASP A 512 12.47 20.04 -10.14
CA ASP A 512 12.83 18.61 -10.23
C ASP A 512 11.88 17.82 -11.16
N VAL A 513 12.04 16.49 -11.21
CA VAL A 513 11.20 15.59 -12.01
C VAL A 513 9.74 15.56 -11.56
N ASN A 514 9.46 15.89 -10.30
CA ASN A 514 8.12 15.96 -9.71
C ASN A 514 7.47 17.34 -9.92
N GLY A 515 8.12 18.23 -10.67
CA GLY A 515 7.63 19.60 -10.88
C GLY A 515 7.79 20.51 -9.66
N CYS A 516 8.48 20.06 -8.60
CA CYS A 516 8.72 20.84 -7.40
C CYS A 516 9.88 21.81 -7.60
N THR A 517 9.68 23.07 -7.22
CA THR A 517 10.71 24.11 -7.34
C THR A 517 11.53 24.21 -6.06
N TRP A 518 12.83 23.97 -6.19
CA TRP A 518 13.81 24.01 -5.11
C TRP A 518 14.77 25.18 -5.28
N THR A 519 15.35 25.63 -4.18
CA THR A 519 16.50 26.54 -4.20
C THR A 519 17.64 25.90 -3.43
N ILE A 520 18.83 25.83 -4.03
CA ILE A 520 20.04 25.31 -3.40
C ILE A 520 21.10 26.40 -3.24
N ASP A 521 21.65 26.51 -2.04
CA ASP A 521 22.70 27.45 -1.67
C ASP A 521 24.05 26.73 -1.51
N GLN A 522 25.04 27.16 -2.30
CA GLN A 522 26.41 26.65 -2.26
C GLN A 522 27.39 27.77 -1.89
N ALA A 523 27.98 27.67 -0.70
CA ALA A 523 29.08 28.55 -0.29
C ALA A 523 30.40 28.07 -0.91
N VAL A 524 31.13 28.96 -1.58
CA VAL A 524 32.48 28.72 -2.13
C VAL A 524 33.48 29.64 -1.47
N THR A 525 34.54 29.07 -0.88
CA THR A 525 35.68 29.79 -0.34
C THR A 525 36.88 29.56 -1.24
N VAL A 526 37.49 30.65 -1.72
CA VAL A 526 38.74 30.58 -2.51
C VAL A 526 39.92 30.91 -1.63
N ASN A 527 40.79 29.93 -1.40
CA ASN A 527 42.05 30.14 -0.68
C ASN A 527 43.11 30.65 -1.65
N ILE A 528 43.65 31.83 -1.36
CA ILE A 528 44.89 32.29 -1.99
C ILE A 528 46.06 31.61 -1.27
N ASN A 529 46.65 30.60 -1.93
CA ASN A 529 47.90 30.00 -1.46
C ASN A 529 48.98 31.10 -1.46
N THR A 530 49.28 31.65 -0.29
CA THR A 530 50.33 32.67 -0.11
C THR A 530 51.67 32.07 0.31
N GLY A 531 51.80 30.74 0.38
CA GLY A 531 52.95 30.10 1.02
C GLY A 531 54.02 29.58 0.05
N LEU A 532 55.27 29.95 0.31
CA LEU A 532 56.34 28.95 0.41
C LEU A 532 56.83 28.95 1.86
N GLU A 533 56.43 27.95 2.64
CA GLU A 533 57.11 27.62 3.90
C GLU A 533 58.50 27.04 3.55
N PRO A 534 59.59 27.44 4.24
CA PRO A 534 60.91 26.89 3.96
C PRO A 534 60.92 25.39 4.27
N ALA A 535 61.10 24.57 3.23
CA ALA A 535 61.41 23.16 3.43
C ALA A 535 62.67 23.07 4.32
N SER A 536 62.58 22.35 5.43
CA SER A 536 63.69 22.07 6.33
C SER A 536 64.90 21.63 5.52
N THR A 537 65.90 22.51 5.37
CA THR A 537 67.12 22.18 4.62
C THR A 537 67.89 21.12 5.40
N PRO A 538 68.24 19.98 4.80
CA PRO A 538 69.26 19.11 5.37
C PRO A 538 70.58 19.89 5.38
N ALA A 539 71.27 19.87 6.51
CA ALA A 539 72.62 20.40 6.75
C ALA A 539 72.79 21.93 6.69
N GLY A 540 72.48 22.60 7.81
CA GLY A 540 73.19 23.78 8.33
C GLY A 540 73.06 25.10 7.56
N LEU A 541 72.74 25.11 6.27
CA LEU A 541 72.67 26.31 5.45
C LEU A 541 71.38 27.09 5.69
N LEU A 542 71.51 28.28 6.26
CA LEU A 542 70.42 29.22 6.48
C LEU A 542 70.57 30.41 5.54
N VAL A 543 69.51 30.73 4.78
CA VAL A 543 69.48 31.86 3.85
C VAL A 543 68.29 32.75 4.19
N PHE A 544 68.53 34.01 4.57
CA PHE A 544 67.47 34.95 4.93
C PHE A 544 67.85 36.42 4.69
N PRO A 545 66.89 37.30 4.33
CA PRO A 545 65.53 36.95 3.95
C PRO A 545 65.50 36.22 2.60
N ASN A 546 64.54 35.31 2.44
CA ASN A 546 64.22 34.69 1.16
C ASN A 546 62.69 34.73 1.00
N PRO A 547 62.15 35.48 0.03
CA PRO A 547 62.85 36.22 -1.04
C PRO A 547 63.57 37.50 -0.55
N ALA A 548 64.60 37.93 -1.29
CA ALA A 548 65.36 39.18 -1.07
C ALA A 548 65.48 40.01 -2.35
N THR A 549 65.40 41.34 -2.24
CA THR A 549 65.50 42.29 -3.36
C THR A 549 66.79 43.10 -3.37
N THR A 550 67.60 43.04 -2.31
CA THR A 550 68.83 43.83 -2.16
C THR A 550 69.98 42.98 -1.66
N SER A 551 69.80 42.29 -0.54
CA SER A 551 70.82 41.42 0.03
C SER A 551 70.21 40.24 0.76
N LEU A 552 70.96 39.14 0.79
CA LEU A 552 70.65 37.95 1.58
C LEU A 552 71.83 37.62 2.50
N THR A 553 71.51 37.09 3.68
CA THR A 553 72.47 36.58 4.65
C THR A 553 72.55 35.07 4.53
N ILE A 554 73.77 34.55 4.44
CA ILE A 554 74.05 33.12 4.39
C ILE A 554 74.79 32.72 5.67
N ALA A 555 74.18 31.83 6.45
CA ALA A 555 74.73 31.32 7.69
C ALA A 555 74.85 29.79 7.67
N GLY A 556 75.71 29.27 8.56
CA GLY A 556 75.96 27.84 8.73
C GLY A 556 76.91 27.20 7.72
N VAL A 557 77.77 28.02 7.10
CA VAL A 557 78.92 27.62 6.28
C VAL A 557 80.18 28.31 6.83
N GLU A 558 81.32 27.62 6.84
CA GLU A 558 82.62 28.24 7.16
C GLU A 558 83.16 29.04 5.96
N LEU A 559 83.80 30.19 6.22
CA LEU A 559 84.30 31.10 5.19
C LEU A 559 85.83 31.05 5.09
N PRO A 560 86.42 31.21 3.88
CA PRO A 560 85.74 31.50 2.62
C PRO A 560 85.09 30.27 1.97
N ALA A 561 83.86 30.42 1.45
CA ALA A 561 83.11 29.36 0.78
C ALA A 561 82.65 29.79 -0.61
N ARG A 562 82.72 28.88 -1.59
CA ARG A 562 82.17 29.13 -2.93
C ARG A 562 80.70 28.74 -2.94
N ILE A 563 79.84 29.66 -3.37
CA ILE A 563 78.40 29.42 -3.54
C ILE A 563 78.06 29.42 -5.02
N GLN A 564 77.08 28.58 -5.37
CA GLN A 564 76.50 28.46 -6.70
C GLN A 564 74.99 28.62 -6.58
N LEU A 565 74.44 29.62 -7.26
CA LEU A 565 73.01 29.79 -7.44
C LEU A 565 72.62 29.09 -8.74
N LEU A 566 71.69 28.15 -8.65
CA LEU A 566 71.18 27.39 -9.78
C LEU A 566 69.73 27.81 -10.03
N SER A 567 69.30 27.83 -11.29
CA SER A 567 67.89 27.96 -11.66
C SER A 567 67.14 26.65 -11.37
N LEU A 568 65.82 26.69 -11.44
CA LEU A 568 64.96 25.52 -11.20
C LEU A 568 65.23 24.34 -12.15
N ASP A 569 65.76 24.60 -13.34
CA ASP A 569 66.21 23.59 -14.32
C ASP A 569 67.69 23.16 -14.13
N GLY A 570 68.33 23.57 -13.03
CA GLY A 570 69.67 23.15 -12.65
C GLY A 570 70.82 23.86 -13.36
N ARG A 571 70.55 24.94 -14.10
CA ARG A 571 71.61 25.74 -14.75
C ARG A 571 72.25 26.71 -13.77
N LEU A 572 73.57 26.85 -13.83
CA LEU A 572 74.30 27.80 -13.00
C LEU A 572 73.96 29.25 -13.40
N VAL A 573 73.28 29.96 -12.50
CA VAL A 573 72.90 31.38 -12.65
C VAL A 573 74.03 32.27 -12.17
N ARG A 574 74.64 31.96 -11.02
CA ARG A 574 75.71 32.77 -10.42
C ARG A 574 76.65 31.88 -9.61
N SER A 575 77.95 32.15 -9.63
CA SER A 575 78.91 31.53 -8.71
C SER A 575 79.89 32.56 -8.18
N GLU A 576 80.06 32.61 -6.86
CA GLU A 576 80.90 33.59 -6.20
C GLU A 576 81.61 32.97 -4.99
N LEU A 577 82.80 33.46 -4.67
CA LEU A 577 83.51 33.12 -3.43
C LEU A 577 83.09 34.11 -2.35
N LEU A 578 82.36 33.63 -1.35
CA LEU A 578 81.99 34.43 -0.19
C LEU A 578 83.16 34.55 0.77
N THR A 579 83.49 35.78 1.11
CA THR A 579 84.41 36.14 2.19
C THR A 579 83.68 36.77 3.37
N SER A 580 82.38 37.07 3.22
CA SER A 580 81.48 37.56 4.28
C SER A 580 80.13 36.85 4.21
N ARG A 581 79.35 36.91 5.30
CA ARG A 581 78.03 36.27 5.39
C ARG A 581 76.91 37.00 4.63
N VAL A 582 77.19 38.15 4.02
CA VAL A 582 76.22 38.95 3.28
C VAL A 582 76.53 38.88 1.79
N LEU A 583 75.54 38.49 0.98
CA LEU A 583 75.59 38.51 -0.47
C LEU A 583 74.59 39.55 -0.99
N GLN A 584 75.05 40.46 -1.83
CA GLN A 584 74.17 41.39 -2.56
C GLN A 584 73.55 40.63 -3.75
N VAL A 585 72.23 40.70 -3.88
CA VAL A 585 71.44 39.90 -4.83
C VAL A 585 71.17 40.69 -6.09
#